data_AF-A0A2N5RVB1-F1
#
_entry.id   AF-A0A2N5RVB1-F1
#
_cell.length_a   1.000
_cell.length_b   1.000
_cell.length_c   1.000
_cell.angle_alpha   90.00
_cell.angle_beta   90.00
_cell.angle_gamma   90.00
#
_symmetry.space_group_name_H-M   'P 1'
#
loop_
_entity.id
_entity.type
_entity.pdbx_description
1 polymer ?
#
loop_
_entity_poly.entity_id
_entity_poly.type
_entity_poly.pdbx_seq_one_letter_code
_entity_poly.pdbx_strand_id
1 'polypeptide(L)'
;QALTAKNNRGVINIAFSYSAQEEIASAITETVQETTHQRLSASSINMDTVASHLYTTHTPPLDMLVRSSGVNRISDYLLWQLIINSSKYVKDDKGERKDGSDHSSQVDLERDITEGAAYHIVPTHWPDFGMDDMVPIILKWQLGEFRKFLGLTTETQVGNLLK
;
A
#
# COMPACT_ATOMS: atom_id res chain seq x y z
N GLN A 1 18.30 11.60 14.72
CA GLN A 1 18.53 11.42 13.26
C GLN A 1 19.99 11.64 12.83
N ALA A 2 20.78 12.50 13.47
CA ALA A 2 22.12 12.87 12.99
C ALA A 2 23.13 11.71 12.77
N LEU A 3 23.12 10.67 13.61
CA LEU A 3 24.09 9.57 13.52
C LEU A 3 23.86 8.62 12.34
N THR A 4 22.61 8.44 11.90
CA THR A 4 22.24 7.47 10.85
C THR A 4 21.81 8.13 9.55
N ALA A 5 21.76 9.47 9.48
CA ALA A 5 21.23 10.23 8.34
C ALA A 5 21.94 9.98 7.00
N LYS A 6 23.20 9.56 7.01
CA LYS A 6 23.99 9.29 5.78
C LYS A 6 24.01 7.81 5.38
N ASN A 7 23.31 6.95 6.11
CA ASN A 7 23.26 5.53 5.80
C ASN A 7 22.32 5.28 4.61
N ASN A 8 22.79 4.53 3.62
CA ASN A 8 22.04 4.24 2.39
C ASN A 8 21.81 2.75 2.13
N ARG A 9 22.32 1.86 2.99
CA ARG A 9 22.17 0.40 2.83
C ARG A 9 20.77 -0.09 3.21
N GLY A 10 20.05 0.67 4.04
CA GLY A 10 18.72 0.33 4.51
C GLY A 10 18.15 1.46 5.34
N VAL A 11 16.83 1.60 5.31
CA VAL A 11 16.07 2.60 6.05
C VAL A 11 15.07 1.86 6.94
N ILE A 12 15.00 2.24 8.21
CA ILE A 12 14.00 1.73 9.14
C ILE A 12 13.19 2.92 9.62
N ASN A 13 11.90 2.90 9.33
CA ASN A 13 10.95 3.89 9.82
C ASN A 13 10.28 3.36 11.10
N ILE A 14 10.54 4.03 12.22
CA ILE A 14 9.90 3.71 13.49
C ILE A 14 8.74 4.68 13.69
N ALA A 15 7.51 4.17 13.58
CA ALA A 15 6.30 4.93 13.80
C ALA A 15 5.99 5.00 15.31
N PHE A 16 6.37 6.11 15.95
CA PHE A 16 6.12 6.35 17.38
C PHE A 16 5.11 7.47 17.55
N SER A 17 4.05 7.23 18.34
CA SER A 17 2.89 8.13 18.44
C SER A 17 2.33 8.49 17.06
N TYR A 18 2.20 7.49 16.19
CA TYR A 18 1.74 7.66 14.82
C TYR A 18 0.26 7.29 14.67
N SER A 19 -0.47 8.10 13.90
CA SER A 19 -1.81 7.84 13.38
C SER A 19 -1.84 8.22 11.90
N ALA A 20 -2.38 7.35 11.05
CA ALA A 20 -2.49 7.64 9.63
C ALA A 20 -3.45 8.80 9.33
N GLN A 21 -4.52 8.95 10.12
CA GLN A 21 -5.42 10.09 9.99
C GLN A 21 -4.73 11.42 10.37
N GLU A 22 -3.91 11.43 11.42
CA GLU A 22 -3.13 12.61 11.79
C GLU A 22 -2.08 12.96 10.72
N GLU A 23 -1.39 11.96 10.16
CA GLU A 23 -0.46 12.15 9.04
C GLU A 23 -1.16 12.82 7.85
N ILE A 24 -2.33 12.32 7.45
CA ILE A 24 -3.11 12.88 6.33
C ILE A 24 -3.54 14.32 6.65
N ALA A 25 -4.03 14.59 7.86
CA ALA A 25 -4.42 15.93 8.28
C ALA A 25 -3.24 16.92 8.26
N SER A 26 -2.04 16.48 8.70
CA SER A 26 -0.79 17.25 8.63
C SER A 26 -0.43 17.56 7.18
N ALA A 27 -0.41 16.56 6.30
CA ALA A 27 -0.06 16.72 4.90
C ALA A 27 -0.98 17.69 4.15
N ILE A 28 -2.30 17.62 4.40
CA ILE A 28 -3.28 18.57 3.85
C ILE A 28 -3.01 19.98 4.38
N THR A 29 -2.75 20.12 5.68
CA THR A 29 -2.47 21.42 6.30
C THR A 29 -1.23 22.07 5.69
N GLU A 30 -0.14 21.30 5.52
CA GLU A 30 1.09 21.78 4.88
C GLU A 30 0.86 22.17 3.41
N THR A 31 0.13 21.36 2.65
CA THR A 31 -0.23 21.67 1.25
C THR A 31 -0.99 22.99 1.13
N VAL A 32 -1.93 23.26 2.05
CA VAL A 32 -2.70 24.52 2.10
C VAL A 32 -1.82 25.70 2.51
N GLN A 33 -0.87 25.50 3.42
CA GLN A 33 0.11 26.53 3.80
C GLN A 33 0.99 26.92 2.60
N GLU A 34 1.49 25.96 1.81
CA GLU A 34 2.27 26.28 0.60
C GLU A 34 1.48 27.10 -0.41
N THR A 35 0.19 26.82 -0.54
CA THR A 35 -0.73 27.58 -1.40
C THR A 35 -0.90 29.02 -0.89
N THR A 36 -1.04 29.18 0.43
CA THR A 36 -1.16 30.50 1.08
C THR A 36 0.10 31.35 0.90
N HIS A 37 1.28 30.70 0.90
CA HIS A 37 2.57 31.34 0.63
C HIS A 37 2.86 31.56 -0.87
N GLN A 38 1.88 31.36 -1.75
CA GLN A 38 2.01 31.50 -3.22
C GLN A 38 3.11 30.62 -3.84
N ARG A 39 3.49 29.52 -3.17
CA ARG A 39 4.45 28.53 -3.71
C ARG A 39 3.77 27.50 -4.59
N LEU A 40 2.47 27.30 -4.38
CA LEU A 40 1.63 26.34 -5.09
C LEU A 40 0.30 27.00 -5.47
N SER A 41 -0.26 26.65 -6.63
CA SER A 41 -1.62 27.08 -6.98
C SER A 41 -2.65 26.14 -6.34
N ALA A 42 -3.74 26.68 -5.80
CA ALA A 42 -4.84 25.85 -5.28
C ALA A 42 -5.41 24.91 -6.36
N SER A 43 -5.42 25.37 -7.62
CA SER A 43 -5.88 24.56 -8.76
C SER A 43 -4.93 23.44 -9.17
N SER A 44 -3.68 23.46 -8.69
CA SER A 44 -2.70 22.39 -8.95
C SER A 44 -2.66 21.32 -7.87
N ILE A 45 -3.39 21.47 -6.77
CA ILE A 45 -3.45 20.47 -5.70
C ILE A 45 -4.09 19.19 -6.24
N ASN A 46 -3.34 18.09 -6.17
CA ASN A 46 -3.81 16.75 -6.54
C ASN A 46 -3.29 15.71 -5.53
N MET A 47 -3.58 14.44 -5.79
CA MET A 47 -3.17 13.33 -4.92
C MET A 47 -1.65 13.24 -4.74
N ASP A 48 -0.86 13.46 -5.79
CA ASP A 48 0.61 13.46 -5.69
C ASP A 48 1.13 14.63 -4.84
N THR A 49 0.46 15.78 -4.91
CA THR A 49 0.80 16.97 -4.12
C THR A 49 0.55 16.74 -2.63
N VAL A 50 -0.54 16.08 -2.26
CA VAL A 50 -0.78 15.71 -0.86
C VAL A 50 0.20 14.61 -0.44
N ALA A 51 0.46 13.63 -1.31
CA ALA A 51 1.39 12.54 -1.03
C ALA A 51 2.83 13.02 -0.78
N SER A 52 3.26 14.11 -1.45
CA SER A 52 4.60 14.68 -1.24
C SER A 52 4.80 15.29 0.15
N HIS A 53 3.72 15.57 0.87
CA HIS A 53 3.71 16.13 2.23
C HIS A 53 3.48 15.08 3.33
N LEU A 54 3.35 13.80 2.98
CA LEU A 54 3.27 12.72 3.98
C LEU A 54 4.62 12.50 4.66
N TYR A 55 4.61 11.98 5.89
CA TYR A 55 5.83 11.66 6.62
C TYR A 55 6.69 10.62 5.87
N THR A 56 6.04 9.76 5.08
CA THR A 56 6.71 8.73 4.28
C THR A 56 7.18 9.20 2.89
N THR A 57 7.10 10.49 2.55
CA THR A 57 7.43 11.02 1.21
C THR A 57 8.84 10.62 0.71
N HIS A 58 9.80 10.45 1.62
CA HIS A 58 11.18 10.06 1.30
C HIS A 58 11.43 8.54 1.37
N THR A 59 10.39 7.74 1.57
CA THR A 59 10.45 6.27 1.63
C THR A 59 9.92 5.69 0.33
N PRO A 60 10.48 4.56 -0.16
CA PRO A 60 9.88 3.85 -1.28
C PRO A 60 8.42 3.45 -1.01
N PRO A 61 7.64 3.21 -2.08
CA PRO A 61 6.28 2.68 -1.97
C PRO A 61 6.20 1.45 -1.04
N LEU A 62 5.13 1.37 -0.25
CA LEU A 62 4.76 0.19 0.51
C LEU A 62 4.33 -0.97 -0.42
N ASP A 63 5.14 -2.02 -0.50
CA ASP A 63 4.81 -3.23 -1.25
C ASP A 63 3.93 -4.20 -0.45
N MET A 64 4.19 -4.29 0.85
CA MET A 64 3.57 -5.28 1.73
C MET A 64 3.43 -4.78 3.16
N LEU A 65 2.29 -5.06 3.79
CA LEU A 65 2.02 -4.88 5.21
C LEU A 65 1.79 -6.23 5.88
N VAL A 66 2.61 -6.54 6.87
CA VAL A 66 2.48 -7.76 7.69
C VAL A 66 1.99 -7.39 9.08
N ARG A 67 0.95 -8.09 9.56
CA ARG A 67 0.38 -7.92 10.90
C ARG A 67 0.37 -9.24 11.65
N SER A 68 0.99 -9.25 12.83
CA SER A 68 1.06 -10.44 13.68
C SER A 68 -0.16 -10.57 14.61
N SER A 69 -0.18 -11.62 15.43
CA SER A 69 -1.18 -11.92 16.47
C SER A 69 -2.60 -12.23 15.98
N GLY A 70 -2.76 -12.56 14.69
CA GLY A 70 -4.03 -13.04 14.12
C GLY A 70 -5.17 -12.02 14.08
N VAL A 71 -4.88 -10.75 14.36
CA VAL A 71 -5.90 -9.71 14.44
C VAL A 71 -6.21 -9.15 13.05
N ASN A 72 -7.44 -9.31 12.58
CA ASN A 72 -7.88 -8.77 11.30
C ASN A 72 -8.38 -7.32 11.40
N ARG A 73 -7.46 -6.36 11.52
CA ARG A 73 -7.74 -4.92 11.39
C ARG A 73 -6.46 -4.15 11.02
N ILE A 74 -6.57 -3.02 10.34
CA ILE A 74 -5.40 -2.19 10.00
C ILE A 74 -4.91 -1.38 11.22
N SER A 75 -5.82 -0.93 12.09
CA SER A 75 -5.51 -0.07 13.25
C SER A 75 -4.85 1.26 12.87
N ASP A 76 -5.40 1.96 11.88
CA ASP A 76 -4.99 3.33 11.54
C ASP A 76 -3.50 3.48 11.19
N TYR A 77 -2.96 2.46 10.51
CA TYR A 77 -1.55 2.37 10.15
C TYR A 77 -1.37 2.45 8.62
N LEU A 78 -0.60 3.43 8.15
CA LEU A 78 -0.22 3.63 6.74
C LEU A 78 -1.41 3.59 5.75
N LEU A 79 -2.54 4.20 6.11
CA LEU A 79 -3.78 4.12 5.32
C LEU A 79 -3.61 4.66 3.89
N TRP A 80 -2.96 5.80 3.74
CA TRP A 80 -2.72 6.40 2.43
C TRP A 80 -1.82 5.52 1.57
N GLN A 81 -0.74 5.00 2.16
CA GLN A 81 0.28 4.20 1.48
C GLN A 81 -0.25 2.83 1.06
N LEU A 82 -1.10 2.21 1.89
CA LEU A 82 -1.80 0.96 1.56
C LEU A 82 -2.71 1.10 0.33
N ILE A 83 -3.41 2.24 0.21
CA ILE A 83 -4.41 2.47 -0.84
C ILE A 83 -3.83 3.13 -2.09
N ILE A 84 -2.92 4.10 -2.00
CA ILE A 84 -2.48 4.85 -3.19
C ILE A 84 -1.46 4.11 -4.02
N ASN A 85 -0.70 3.20 -3.42
CA ASN A 85 0.00 2.19 -4.20
C ASN A 85 -0.97 1.30 -4.97
N SER A 86 -2.22 1.16 -4.50
CA SER A 86 -3.29 0.46 -5.22
C SER A 86 -3.83 1.19 -6.44
N SER A 87 -3.61 2.51 -6.53
CA SER A 87 -4.21 3.31 -7.58
C SER A 87 -3.25 3.63 -8.73
N LYS A 88 -1.92 3.61 -8.51
CA LYS A 88 -0.94 3.98 -9.55
C LYS A 88 -0.79 2.96 -10.69
N TYR A 89 -1.40 1.78 -10.58
CA TYR A 89 -1.38 0.74 -11.62
C TYR A 89 -2.71 0.52 -12.33
N VAL A 90 -3.80 1.19 -11.92
CA VAL A 90 -5.09 1.10 -12.63
C VAL A 90 -5.03 1.95 -13.89
N LYS A 91 -4.36 1.45 -14.93
CA LYS A 91 -4.68 1.81 -16.31
C LYS A 91 -5.90 0.98 -16.68
N ASP A 92 -7.04 1.64 -16.76
CA ASP A 92 -8.27 1.08 -17.32
C ASP A 92 -7.98 0.43 -18.67
N ASP A 93 -7.90 -0.90 -18.66
CA ASP A 93 -8.07 -1.68 -19.86
C ASP A 93 -9.58 -1.69 -20.13
N LYS A 94 -9.98 -0.77 -21.03
CA LYS A 94 -11.30 -0.55 -21.66
C LYS A 94 -11.99 0.74 -21.24
N GLY A 95 -11.90 1.73 -22.12
CA GLY A 95 -12.88 2.79 -22.19
C GLY A 95 -14.25 2.22 -22.55
N GLU A 96 -15.18 2.22 -21.59
CA GLU A 96 -16.61 2.24 -21.85
C GLU A 96 -17.37 2.62 -20.56
N ARG A 97 -18.19 3.67 -20.63
CA ARG A 97 -19.14 4.05 -19.58
C ARG A 97 -20.32 3.09 -19.62
N LYS A 98 -20.78 2.57 -18.48
CA LYS A 98 -22.16 2.11 -18.33
C LYS A 98 -22.79 2.61 -17.03
N ASP A 99 -23.92 3.28 -17.23
CA ASP A 99 -24.90 3.74 -16.25
C ASP A 99 -25.65 2.56 -15.59
N GLY A 100 -26.11 2.76 -14.35
CA GLY A 100 -27.42 2.28 -13.88
C GLY A 100 -27.49 1.06 -12.94
N SER A 101 -27.84 1.36 -11.68
CA SER A 101 -28.80 0.69 -10.75
C SER A 101 -28.65 -0.77 -10.26
N ASP A 102 -28.70 -0.88 -8.92
CA ASP A 102 -29.28 -1.92 -8.03
C ASP A 102 -28.80 -3.39 -8.06
N HIS A 103 -28.17 -3.85 -6.96
CA HIS A 103 -28.81 -4.62 -5.87
C HIS A 103 -27.81 -5.18 -4.85
N SER A 104 -28.27 -5.31 -3.60
CA SER A 104 -27.59 -5.87 -2.45
C SER A 104 -27.03 -7.26 -2.70
N SER A 105 -25.71 -7.41 -2.49
CA SER A 105 -25.06 -8.71 -2.34
C SER A 105 -24.03 -8.61 -1.22
N GLN A 106 -24.12 -9.60 -0.33
CA GLN A 106 -23.22 -9.90 0.77
C GLN A 106 -21.78 -9.75 0.30
N VAL A 107 -21.01 -8.87 0.94
CA VAL A 107 -19.63 -8.58 0.54
C VAL A 107 -18.76 -9.75 1.01
N ASP A 108 -18.55 -10.71 0.12
CA ASP A 108 -17.40 -11.61 0.21
C ASP A 108 -16.14 -10.74 0.29
N LEU A 109 -15.50 -10.75 1.46
CA LEU A 109 -14.28 -9.98 1.75
C LEU A 109 -13.03 -10.57 1.07
N GLU A 110 -13.18 -11.64 0.28
CA GLU A 110 -12.18 -12.05 -0.72
C GLU A 110 -12.31 -11.18 -1.97
N ARG A 111 -12.22 -9.86 -1.80
CA ARG A 111 -11.93 -8.96 -2.92
C ARG A 111 -10.43 -8.83 -3.03
N ASP A 112 -9.92 -9.58 -4.00
CA ASP A 112 -8.61 -9.41 -4.61
C ASP A 112 -8.27 -7.91 -4.69
N ILE A 113 -7.29 -7.48 -3.89
CA ILE A 113 -6.73 -6.11 -3.88
C ILE A 113 -5.84 -6.02 -5.12
N THR A 114 -6.40 -6.20 -6.31
CA THR A 114 -5.67 -6.32 -7.58
C THR A 114 -5.16 -4.98 -8.08
N GLU A 115 -4.44 -4.26 -7.21
CA GLU A 115 -3.24 -3.49 -7.54
C GLU A 115 -2.57 -2.79 -6.34
N GLY A 116 -2.95 -3.09 -5.08
CA GLY A 116 -2.42 -2.44 -3.86
C GLY A 116 -1.30 -3.16 -3.13
N ALA A 117 -0.84 -2.55 -2.04
CA ALA A 117 0.12 -3.18 -1.13
C ALA A 117 -0.45 -4.50 -0.58
N ALA A 118 0.34 -5.58 -0.61
CA ALA A 118 -0.10 -6.89 -0.15
C ALA A 118 -0.29 -6.88 1.37
N TYR A 119 -1.47 -7.28 1.84
CA TYR A 119 -1.78 -7.30 3.27
C TYR A 119 -1.80 -8.75 3.80
N HIS A 120 -0.94 -9.03 4.77
CA HIS A 120 -0.76 -10.37 5.35
C HIS A 120 -0.99 -10.36 6.85
N ILE A 121 -1.91 -11.21 7.32
CA ILE A 121 -2.13 -11.44 8.74
C ILE A 121 -1.51 -12.78 9.13
N VAL A 122 -0.74 -12.77 10.19
CA VAL A 122 -0.02 -13.93 10.72
C VAL A 122 -0.53 -14.21 12.13
N PRO A 123 -0.90 -15.46 12.47
CA PRO A 123 -1.39 -15.81 13.79
C PRO A 123 -0.30 -15.70 14.88
N THR A 124 0.96 -15.89 14.51
CA THR A 124 2.13 -15.83 15.40
C THR A 124 2.17 -14.51 16.19
N HIS A 125 2.41 -14.60 17.50
CA HIS A 125 2.49 -13.43 18.37
C HIS A 125 3.81 -12.66 18.12
N TRP A 126 3.81 -11.34 18.29
CA TRP A 126 4.95 -10.47 17.92
C TRP A 126 6.32 -10.90 18.51
N PRO A 127 6.44 -11.27 19.79
CA PRO A 127 7.71 -11.74 20.37
C PRO A 127 8.23 -13.05 19.75
N ASP A 128 7.34 -13.88 19.22
CA ASP A 128 7.67 -15.17 18.61
C ASP A 128 7.80 -15.08 17.08
N PHE A 129 7.45 -13.93 16.50
CA PHE A 129 7.47 -13.69 15.06
C PHE A 129 8.90 -13.58 14.55
N GLY A 130 9.27 -14.41 13.57
CA GLY A 130 10.64 -14.52 13.11
C GLY A 130 10.81 -14.70 11.60
N MET A 131 12.01 -15.13 11.20
CA MET A 131 12.35 -15.40 9.80
C MET A 131 11.56 -16.57 9.23
N ASP A 132 11.22 -17.56 10.05
CA ASP A 132 10.42 -18.71 9.63
C ASP A 132 8.99 -18.30 9.22
N ASP A 133 8.46 -17.22 9.79
CA ASP A 133 7.18 -16.62 9.37
C ASP A 133 7.37 -15.67 8.17
N MET A 134 8.41 -14.83 8.19
CA MET A 134 8.64 -13.80 7.16
C MET A 134 9.02 -14.36 5.79
N VAL A 135 9.89 -15.38 5.75
CA VAL A 135 10.41 -15.92 4.47
C VAL A 135 9.28 -16.47 3.59
N PRO A 136 8.35 -17.31 4.09
CA PRO A 136 7.21 -17.76 3.29
C PRO A 136 6.34 -16.62 2.77
N ILE A 137 6.15 -15.57 3.56
CA ILE A 137 5.36 -14.40 3.17
C ILE A 137 6.02 -13.67 1.98
N ILE A 138 7.33 -13.41 2.09
CA ILE A 138 8.10 -12.76 1.02
C ILE A 138 8.10 -13.61 -0.25
N LEU A 139 8.36 -14.92 -0.14
CA LEU A 139 8.37 -15.82 -1.30
C LEU A 139 6.99 -15.91 -1.96
N LYS A 140 5.91 -15.92 -1.17
CA LYS A 140 4.54 -15.89 -1.69
C LYS A 140 4.26 -14.61 -2.45
N TRP A 141 4.66 -13.46 -1.90
CA TRP A 141 4.52 -12.16 -2.57
C TRP A 141 5.34 -12.12 -3.88
N GLN A 142 6.62 -12.51 -3.85
CA GLN A 142 7.48 -12.57 -5.04
C GLN A 142 6.92 -13.48 -6.12
N LEU A 143 6.36 -14.63 -5.74
CA LEU A 143 5.70 -15.54 -6.68
C LEU A 143 4.47 -14.89 -7.32
N GLY A 144 3.69 -14.11 -6.56
CA GLY A 144 2.57 -13.33 -7.08
C GLY A 144 3.02 -12.30 -8.11
N GLU A 145 4.03 -11.50 -7.77
CA GLU A 145 4.60 -10.50 -8.69
C GLU A 145 5.21 -11.13 -9.95
N PHE A 146 5.89 -12.26 -9.81
CA PHE A 146 6.43 -13.00 -10.96
C PHE A 146 5.34 -13.55 -11.88
N ARG A 147 4.24 -14.06 -11.32
CA ARG A 147 3.08 -14.51 -12.12
C ARG A 147 2.44 -13.36 -12.90
N LYS A 148 2.29 -12.19 -12.27
CA LYS A 148 1.82 -10.96 -12.93
C LYS A 148 2.74 -10.58 -14.09
N PHE A 149 4.05 -10.58 -13.86
CA PHE A 149 5.05 -10.29 -14.89
C PHE A 149 4.95 -11.23 -16.10
N LEU A 150 4.64 -12.51 -15.87
CA LEU A 150 4.45 -13.50 -16.94
C LEU A 150 3.05 -13.47 -17.59
N GLY A 151 2.13 -12.60 -17.15
CA GLY A 151 0.75 -12.56 -17.65
C GLY A 151 -0.09 -13.80 -17.29
N LEU A 152 0.36 -14.60 -16.31
CA LEU A 152 -0.30 -15.83 -15.87
C LEU A 152 -1.35 -15.50 -14.80
N THR A 153 -2.42 -14.84 -15.20
CA THR A 153 -3.51 -14.40 -14.31
C THR A 153 -4.54 -15.50 -14.00
N THR A 154 -4.43 -16.67 -14.65
CA THR A 154 -5.31 -17.82 -14.39
C THR A 154 -4.49 -19.07 -14.03
N GLU A 155 -4.87 -19.76 -12.95
CA GLU A 155 -4.23 -21.01 -12.46
C GLU A 155 -4.10 -22.07 -13.57
N THR A 156 -5.00 -22.05 -14.54
CA THR A 156 -5.05 -22.97 -15.69
C THR A 156 -3.83 -22.89 -16.61
N GLN A 157 -3.13 -21.74 -16.69
CA GLN A 157 -1.99 -21.58 -17.62
C GLN A 157 -0.66 -22.11 -17.04
N VAL A 158 -0.49 -22.07 -15.72
CA VAL A 158 0.75 -22.50 -15.05
C VAL A 158 0.94 -24.03 -15.15
N GLY A 159 -0.15 -24.79 -15.05
CA GLY A 159 -0.11 -26.26 -15.17
C GLY A 159 0.32 -26.78 -16.55
N ASN A 160 0.25 -25.94 -17.59
CA ASN A 160 0.70 -26.27 -18.94
C ASN A 160 2.13 -25.81 -19.25
N LEU A 161 2.71 -24.93 -18.43
CA LEU A 161 4.07 -24.40 -18.61
C LEU A 161 5.13 -25.23 -17.84
N LEU A 162 4.69 -26.01 -16.85
CA LEU A 162 5.53 -26.89 -16.03
C LEU A 162 5.40 -28.39 -16.39
N LYS A 163 4.73 -28.70 -17.51
CA LYS A 163 4.74 -30.02 -18.16
C LYS A 163 5.66 -29.97 -19.38
#